data_AF-A0A968NIU9-F1
#
_entry.id   AF-A0A968NIU9-F1
#
_cell.length_a   1.000
_cell.length_b   1.000
_cell.length_c   1.000
_cell.angle_alpha   90.00
_cell.angle_beta   90.00
_cell.angle_gamma   90.00
#
_symmetry.space_group_name_H-M   'P 1'
#
loop_
_entity.id
_entity.type
_entity.pdbx_description
1 polymer ?
#
loop_
_entity_poly.entity_id
_entity_poly.type
_entity_poly.pdbx_seq_one_letter_code
_entity_poly.pdbx_strand_id
1 'polypeptide(L)'
;MPDQNGISKHIVLTSHPTNFGPKPVPIHWGAHKPLERGPVIATLTKLSHRNVIGTHSGSYAIYRALAVASGSLQADHRADLTNTSPIEPIGPHPSWFDPEKIVSLDPFGAIVGEVFASYYQQGYDIRPTIAITKAHINMPELHVAVAKGRL
;
A
#
# COMPACT_ATOMS: atom_id res chain seq x y z
N MET A 1 -47.25 -20.29 10.94
CA MET A 1 -46.52 -19.49 9.94
C MET A 1 -45.42 -18.76 10.70
N PRO A 2 -44.12 -19.03 10.50
CA PRO A 2 -43.09 -18.26 11.19
C PRO A 2 -42.85 -16.94 10.46
N ASP A 3 -42.71 -15.86 11.22
CA ASP A 3 -42.45 -14.50 10.74
C ASP A 3 -41.13 -14.42 9.96
N GLN A 4 -41.21 -14.10 8.67
CA GLN A 4 -40.07 -13.80 7.82
C GLN A 4 -39.81 -12.29 7.76
N ASN A 5 -39.31 -11.70 8.84
CA ASN A 5 -38.74 -10.35 8.77
C ASN A 5 -37.52 -10.17 9.69
N GLY A 6 -36.60 -11.13 9.60
CA GLY A 6 -35.24 -10.92 10.09
C GLY A 6 -34.51 -9.97 9.13
N ILE A 7 -34.54 -8.67 9.44
CA ILE A 7 -33.66 -7.69 8.78
C ILE A 7 -32.24 -8.22 8.91
N SER A 8 -31.62 -8.61 7.79
CA SER A 8 -30.23 -9.04 7.74
C SER A 8 -29.38 -7.93 8.32
N LYS A 9 -28.91 -8.12 9.56
CA LYS A 9 -28.00 -7.19 10.22
C LYS A 9 -26.73 -7.18 9.40
N HIS A 10 -26.37 -6.03 8.82
CA HIS A 10 -25.12 -5.86 8.09
C HIS A 10 -23.94 -6.28 8.98
N ILE A 11 -23.36 -7.45 8.69
CA ILE A 11 -22.21 -7.98 9.43
C ILE A 11 -20.98 -7.25 8.93
N VAL A 12 -20.42 -6.38 9.76
CA VAL A 12 -19.15 -5.72 9.47
C VAL A 12 -18.02 -6.71 9.78
N LEU A 13 -17.47 -7.35 8.75
CA LEU A 13 -16.27 -8.18 8.87
C LEU A 13 -15.03 -7.28 8.91
N THR A 14 -14.70 -6.76 10.10
CA THR A 14 -13.48 -5.96 10.31
C THR A 14 -12.72 -6.45 11.53
N SER A 15 -11.39 -6.56 11.41
CA SER A 15 -10.49 -6.77 12.54
C SER A 15 -10.38 -5.55 13.47
N HIS A 16 -11.06 -4.45 13.14
CA HIS A 16 -11.14 -3.22 13.95
C HIS A 16 -12.60 -2.78 14.16
N PRO A 17 -13.33 -3.42 15.10
CA PRO A 17 -14.78 -3.27 15.25
C PRO A 17 -15.27 -1.91 15.80
N THR A 18 -14.39 -1.07 16.36
CA THR A 18 -14.79 0.14 17.11
C THR A 18 -14.30 1.47 16.54
N ASN A 19 -13.62 1.50 15.39
CA ASN A 19 -13.07 2.76 14.87
C ASN A 19 -13.21 2.85 13.35
N PHE A 20 -14.40 3.21 12.89
CA PHE A 20 -14.49 4.13 11.76
C PHE A 20 -14.58 5.53 12.35
N GLY A 21 -13.42 6.10 12.69
CA GLY A 21 -13.29 7.53 12.92
C GLY A 21 -13.70 8.34 11.66
N PRO A 22 -13.53 9.67 11.66
CA PRO A 22 -14.07 10.59 10.63
C PRO A 22 -13.86 10.08 9.20
N LYS A 23 -14.81 10.38 8.30
CA LYS A 23 -14.78 10.06 6.86
C LYS A 23 -13.33 10.15 6.33
N PRO A 24 -12.65 9.01 6.12
CA PRO A 24 -11.25 9.03 5.72
C PRO A 24 -11.15 9.52 4.28
N VAL A 25 -9.94 9.87 3.84
CA VAL A 25 -9.70 10.34 2.47
C VAL A 25 -10.20 9.27 1.48
N PRO A 26 -11.15 9.59 0.58
CA PRO A 26 -11.68 8.62 -0.36
C PRO A 26 -10.60 8.18 -1.36
N ILE A 27 -10.69 6.93 -1.80
CA ILE A 27 -9.85 6.39 -2.88
C ILE A 27 -10.72 6.27 -4.13
N HIS A 28 -10.36 6.97 -5.20
CA HIS A 28 -10.98 6.84 -6.52
C HIS A 28 -10.13 5.93 -7.39
N TRP A 29 -10.34 4.61 -7.27
CA TRP A 29 -9.65 3.64 -8.12
C TRP A 29 -9.90 3.92 -9.61
N GLY A 30 -8.86 3.72 -10.42
CA GLY A 30 -8.90 4.03 -11.86
C GLY A 30 -8.51 5.47 -12.22
N ALA A 31 -8.46 6.41 -11.26
CA ALA A 31 -8.06 7.79 -11.57
C ALA A 31 -6.58 7.88 -12.01
N HIS A 32 -6.35 8.58 -13.12
CA HIS A 32 -5.02 8.74 -13.72
C HIS A 32 -4.08 9.62 -12.90
N LYS A 33 -4.61 10.66 -12.25
CA LYS A 33 -3.78 11.57 -11.45
C LYS A 33 -3.70 11.07 -10.01
N PRO A 34 -2.50 11.01 -9.39
CA PRO A 34 -2.34 10.51 -8.04
C PRO A 34 -3.22 11.22 -7.00
N LEU A 35 -3.32 12.55 -7.07
CA LEU A 35 -4.13 13.35 -6.14
C LEU A 35 -5.64 13.14 -6.33
N GLU A 36 -6.10 12.84 -7.55
CA GLU A 36 -7.51 12.49 -7.81
C GLU A 36 -7.81 11.07 -7.29
N ARG A 37 -6.86 10.14 -7.47
CA ARG A 37 -6.91 8.76 -6.93
C ARG A 37 -6.96 8.75 -5.41
N GLY A 38 -6.19 9.64 -4.77
CA GLY A 38 -6.02 9.72 -3.32
C GLY A 38 -4.99 8.70 -2.80
N PRO A 39 -4.36 8.95 -1.64
CA PRO A 39 -3.35 8.04 -1.08
C PRO A 39 -3.98 6.78 -0.47
N VAL A 40 -3.24 5.66 -0.51
CA VAL A 40 -3.53 4.48 0.31
C VAL A 40 -2.88 4.64 1.69
N ILE A 41 -3.69 4.66 2.73
CA ILE A 41 -3.27 4.97 4.11
C ILE A 41 -3.60 3.78 5.01
N ALA A 42 -2.57 2.95 5.27
CA ALA A 42 -2.62 1.78 6.16
C ALA A 42 -2.01 2.07 7.54
N THR A 43 -2.22 3.28 8.06
CA THR A 43 -1.57 3.74 9.30
C THR A 43 -2.03 2.96 10.53
N LEU A 44 -1.08 2.74 11.45
CA LEU A 44 -1.31 2.17 12.78
C LEU A 44 -1.22 3.23 13.90
N THR A 45 -0.84 4.47 13.56
CA THR A 45 -0.60 5.54 14.54
C THR A 45 -1.87 6.38 14.73
N LYS A 46 -2.41 6.95 13.65
CA LYS A 46 -3.65 7.74 13.66
C LYS A 46 -4.77 7.03 12.90
N LEU A 47 -5.47 6.13 13.59
CA LEU A 47 -6.50 5.26 12.99
C LEU A 47 -7.63 6.01 12.27
N SER A 48 -7.90 7.27 12.62
CA SER A 48 -8.88 8.11 11.92
C SER A 48 -8.48 8.51 10.50
N HIS A 49 -7.20 8.40 10.13
CA HIS A 49 -6.73 8.67 8.77
C HIS A 49 -6.75 7.43 7.87
N ARG A 50 -6.97 6.24 8.44
CA ARG A 50 -6.90 4.97 7.72
C ARG A 50 -8.07 4.83 6.73
N ASN A 51 -7.77 4.54 5.47
CA ASN A 51 -8.78 4.34 4.41
C ASN A 51 -8.69 2.95 3.74
N VAL A 52 -7.90 2.04 4.30
CA VAL A 52 -7.77 0.66 3.82
C VAL A 52 -8.03 -0.36 4.92
N ILE A 53 -8.26 -1.61 4.51
CA ILE A 53 -8.41 -2.77 5.39
C ILE A 53 -7.08 -3.51 5.44
N GLY A 54 -6.67 -3.94 6.64
CA GLY A 54 -5.44 -4.70 6.88
C GLY A 54 -4.32 -3.87 7.54
N THR A 55 -3.10 -4.42 7.51
CA THR A 55 -1.89 -3.77 8.03
C THR A 55 -0.85 -3.62 6.93
N HIS A 56 -0.10 -2.51 6.98
CA HIS A 56 1.08 -2.33 6.14
C HIS A 56 2.11 -3.45 6.42
N SER A 57 2.88 -3.82 5.40
CA SER A 57 3.87 -4.93 5.39
C SER A 57 3.34 -6.36 5.49
N GLY A 58 2.02 -6.59 5.47
CA GLY A 58 1.45 -7.95 5.38
C GLY A 58 1.97 -8.89 6.48
N SER A 59 2.50 -10.06 6.11
CA SER A 59 3.10 -11.03 7.05
C SER A 59 4.28 -10.46 7.84
N TYR A 60 5.02 -9.50 7.29
CA TYR A 60 6.12 -8.82 7.97
C TYR A 60 5.65 -7.84 9.05
N ALA A 61 4.34 -7.55 9.16
CA ALA A 61 3.80 -6.72 10.24
C ALA A 61 4.04 -7.34 11.64
N ILE A 62 4.24 -8.66 11.71
CA ILE A 62 4.58 -9.38 12.96
C ILE A 62 5.89 -8.84 13.55
N TYR A 63 6.90 -8.54 12.73
CA TYR A 63 8.17 -8.01 13.22
C TYR A 63 7.98 -6.65 13.90
N ARG A 64 7.11 -5.79 13.34
CA ARG A 64 6.76 -4.53 13.98
C ARG A 64 6.03 -4.77 15.30
N ALA A 65 5.05 -5.68 15.33
CA ALA A 65 4.30 -5.99 16.54
C ALA A 65 5.22 -6.51 17.66
N LEU A 66 6.16 -7.40 17.33
CA LEU A 66 7.14 -7.92 18.26
C LEU A 66 8.08 -6.81 18.77
N ALA A 67 8.59 -5.96 17.88
CA ALA A 67 9.47 -4.84 18.27
C ALA A 67 8.76 -3.83 19.17
N VAL A 68 7.46 -3.58 18.97
CA VAL A 68 6.65 -2.74 19.85
C VAL A 68 6.45 -3.43 21.21
N ALA A 69 6.12 -4.73 21.22
CA ALA A 69 5.92 -5.49 22.45
C ALA A 69 7.21 -5.63 23.28
N SER A 70 8.38 -5.74 22.64
CA SER A 70 9.69 -5.79 23.31
C SER A 70 10.21 -4.42 23.75
N GLY A 71 9.53 -3.33 23.40
CA GLY A 71 9.97 -1.96 23.67
C GLY A 71 11.11 -1.46 22.77
N SER A 72 11.50 -2.23 21.75
CA SER A 72 12.54 -1.86 20.78
C SER A 72 12.05 -0.85 19.73
N LEU A 73 10.74 -0.66 19.60
CA LEU A 73 10.11 0.32 18.71
C LEU A 73 8.93 0.99 19.40
N GLN A 74 8.81 2.32 19.27
CA GLN A 74 7.65 3.04 19.77
C GLN A 74 6.40 2.71 18.93
N ALA A 75 5.24 2.56 19.57
CA ALA A 75 3.99 2.18 18.90
C ALA A 75 3.53 3.23 17.87
N ASP A 76 3.86 4.50 18.08
CA ASP A 76 3.57 5.64 17.23
C ASP A 76 4.73 6.00 16.28
N HIS A 77 5.79 5.17 16.22
CA HIS A 77 6.92 5.41 15.35
C HIS A 77 6.49 5.56 13.87
N ARG A 78 6.95 6.67 13.27
CA ARG A 78 6.83 6.99 11.85
C ARG A 78 8.20 6.84 11.20
N ALA A 79 8.26 6.05 10.14
CA ALA A 79 9.49 5.86 9.38
C ALA A 79 9.90 7.17 8.68
N ASP A 80 11.19 7.46 8.70
CA ASP A 80 11.78 8.45 7.81
C ASP A 80 11.95 7.83 6.41
N LEU A 81 11.36 8.47 5.42
CA LEU A 81 11.37 8.04 4.01
C LEU A 81 12.23 8.97 3.15
N THR A 82 13.07 9.79 3.77
CA THR A 82 14.04 10.62 3.06
C THR A 82 14.99 9.73 2.26
N ASN A 83 15.25 10.10 1.00
CA ASN A 83 16.10 9.35 0.06
C ASN A 83 15.63 7.91 -0.25
N THR A 84 14.32 7.62 -0.13
CA THR A 84 13.75 6.34 -0.55
C THR A 84 13.04 6.41 -1.91
N SER A 85 13.33 7.43 -2.73
CA SER A 85 12.82 7.49 -4.11
C SER A 85 13.28 6.27 -4.91
N PRO A 86 12.42 5.74 -5.80
CA PRO A 86 12.78 4.57 -6.57
C PRO A 86 13.95 4.84 -7.50
N ILE A 87 14.83 3.85 -7.68
CA ILE A 87 15.99 3.99 -8.56
C ILE A 87 15.62 4.07 -10.03
N GLU A 88 14.43 3.58 -10.41
CA GLU A 88 13.86 3.74 -11.73
C GLU A 88 12.35 3.95 -11.66
N PRO A 89 11.76 4.76 -12.56
CA PRO A 89 10.32 4.90 -12.67
C PRO A 89 9.69 3.63 -13.27
N ILE A 90 8.55 3.20 -12.73
CA ILE A 90 7.71 2.14 -13.31
C ILE A 90 6.35 2.74 -13.67
N GLY A 91 5.91 2.48 -14.90
CA GLY A 91 4.66 2.99 -15.44
C GLY A 91 4.67 4.50 -15.71
N PRO A 92 3.49 5.12 -15.86
CA PRO A 92 2.18 4.50 -15.73
C PRO A 92 1.86 3.50 -16.85
N HIS A 93 1.10 2.44 -16.55
CA HIS A 93 0.58 1.49 -17.53
C HIS A 93 -0.95 1.65 -17.68
N PRO A 94 -1.51 1.60 -18.90
CA PRO A 94 -2.96 1.82 -19.11
C PRO A 94 -3.87 0.89 -18.27
N SER A 95 -3.44 -0.35 -18.04
CA SER A 95 -4.19 -1.33 -17.25
C SER A 95 -4.37 -0.96 -15.78
N TRP A 96 -3.58 -0.03 -15.25
CA TRP A 96 -3.68 0.43 -13.86
C TRP A 96 -4.88 1.35 -13.61
N PHE A 97 -5.44 1.92 -14.68
CA PHE A 97 -6.52 2.90 -14.62
C PHE A 97 -7.87 2.31 -15.02
N ASP A 98 -7.91 1.02 -15.36
CA ASP A 98 -9.12 0.34 -15.78
C ASP A 98 -9.99 0.00 -14.56
N PRO A 99 -11.17 0.63 -14.40
CA PRO A 99 -12.03 0.40 -13.23
C PRO A 99 -12.67 -0.99 -13.21
N GLU A 100 -12.67 -1.71 -14.33
CA GLU A 100 -13.22 -3.07 -14.41
C GLU A 100 -12.18 -4.14 -14.06
N LYS A 101 -10.92 -3.75 -13.79
CA LYS A 101 -9.83 -4.67 -13.45
C LYS A 101 -9.45 -4.59 -11.99
N ILE A 102 -9.13 -5.77 -11.43
CA ILE A 102 -8.52 -5.86 -10.10
C ILE A 102 -7.02 -5.63 -10.25
N VAL A 103 -6.49 -4.65 -9.53
CA VAL A 103 -5.06 -4.36 -9.47
C VAL A 103 -4.49 -4.88 -8.15
N SER A 104 -3.50 -5.78 -8.20
CA SER A 104 -2.89 -6.38 -7.00
C SER A 104 -1.86 -5.49 -6.31
N LEU A 105 -1.37 -4.45 -6.98
CA LEU A 105 -0.36 -3.51 -6.49
C LEU A 105 -0.88 -2.07 -6.58
N ASP A 106 -0.52 -1.19 -5.65
CA ASP A 106 -0.80 0.24 -5.80
C ASP A 106 0.06 0.82 -6.94
N PRO A 107 -0.53 1.33 -8.03
CA PRO A 107 0.19 1.94 -9.15
C PRO A 107 1.18 3.05 -8.76
N PHE A 108 0.88 3.80 -7.70
CA PHE A 108 1.72 4.91 -7.24
C PHE A 108 2.56 4.53 -6.01
N GLY A 109 2.56 3.25 -5.63
CA GLY A 109 3.15 2.73 -4.40
C GLY A 109 4.64 3.02 -4.21
N ALA A 110 5.39 3.18 -5.31
CA ALA A 110 6.82 3.49 -5.28
C ALA A 110 7.12 4.99 -5.12
N ILE A 111 6.20 5.85 -5.55
CA ILE A 111 6.41 7.31 -5.66
C ILE A 111 5.54 8.10 -4.68
N VAL A 112 4.98 7.45 -3.65
CA VAL A 112 4.07 8.08 -2.69
C VAL A 112 4.66 9.32 -2.03
N GLY A 113 5.97 9.33 -1.75
CA GLY A 113 6.69 10.47 -1.16
C GLY A 113 6.65 11.72 -2.03
N GLU A 114 6.68 11.54 -3.35
CA GLU A 114 6.66 12.63 -4.33
C GLU A 114 5.21 13.10 -4.59
N VAL A 115 4.31 12.16 -4.88
CA VAL A 115 2.96 12.50 -5.35
C VAL A 115 1.99 12.91 -4.23
N PHE A 116 2.30 12.56 -2.97
CA PHE A 116 1.47 12.89 -1.81
C PHE A 116 2.18 13.78 -0.79
N ALA A 117 3.19 14.55 -1.22
CA ALA A 117 3.94 15.49 -0.35
C ALA A 117 3.01 16.41 0.48
N SER A 118 1.92 16.91 -0.10
CA SER A 118 0.92 17.75 0.59
C SER A 118 0.22 17.02 1.73
N TYR A 119 -0.01 15.71 1.62
CA TYR A 119 -0.58 14.90 2.70
C TYR A 119 0.45 14.64 3.81
N TYR A 120 1.73 14.43 3.47
CA TYR A 120 2.78 14.30 4.49
C TYR A 120 2.91 15.56 5.36
N GLN A 121 2.81 16.75 4.74
CA GLN A 121 2.79 18.04 5.44
C GLN A 121 1.60 18.19 6.40
N GLN A 122 0.45 17.58 6.06
CA GLN A 122 -0.74 17.52 6.92
C GLN A 122 -0.66 16.43 8.01
N GLY A 123 0.47 15.71 8.10
CA GLY A 123 0.70 14.68 9.11
C GLY A 123 0.11 13.30 8.77
N TYR A 124 -0.21 13.03 7.50
CA TYR A 124 -0.64 11.69 7.09
C TYR A 124 0.56 10.71 7.05
N ASP A 125 0.40 9.56 7.70
CA ASP A 125 1.34 8.44 7.68
C ASP A 125 1.04 7.54 6.47
N ILE A 126 1.50 7.98 5.30
CA ILE A 126 1.47 7.21 4.04
C ILE A 126 2.79 6.44 3.95
N ARG A 127 2.73 5.18 3.54
CA ARG A 127 3.90 4.30 3.47
C ARG A 127 4.00 3.68 2.07
N PRO A 128 5.19 3.66 1.45
CA PRO A 128 5.40 3.00 0.17
C PRO A 128 4.98 1.53 0.23
N THR A 129 4.41 1.03 -0.86
CA THR A 129 4.02 -0.39 -1.01
C THR A 129 4.90 -1.12 -2.02
N ILE A 130 5.75 -0.39 -2.73
CA ILE A 130 6.69 -0.89 -3.73
C ILE A 130 8.05 -0.27 -3.45
N ALA A 131 9.09 -1.10 -3.39
CA ALA A 131 10.47 -0.66 -3.42
C ALA A 131 11.08 -1.14 -4.75
N ILE A 132 11.78 -0.26 -5.45
CA ILE A 132 12.39 -0.57 -6.75
C ILE A 132 13.91 -0.60 -6.55
N THR A 133 14.50 -1.76 -6.80
CA THR A 133 15.95 -1.95 -6.76
C THR A 133 16.47 -2.34 -8.14
N LYS A 134 17.71 -1.94 -8.43
CA LYS A 134 18.40 -2.28 -9.68
C LYS A 134 19.57 -3.17 -9.34
N ALA A 135 19.60 -4.36 -9.91
CA ALA A 135 20.69 -5.32 -9.76
C ALA A 135 21.37 -5.55 -11.10
N HIS A 136 22.70 -5.55 -11.11
CA HIS A 136 23.48 -6.05 -12.23
C HIS A 136 23.69 -7.55 -12.01
N ILE A 137 22.85 -8.38 -12.63
CA ILE A 137 22.95 -9.83 -12.53
C ILE A 137 23.81 -10.32 -13.72
N ASN A 138 24.95 -10.93 -13.41
CA ASN A 138 25.71 -11.68 -14.39
C ASN A 138 25.11 -13.09 -14.51
N MET A 139 24.70 -13.50 -15.71
CA MET A 139 24.16 -14.84 -15.98
C MET A 139 25.00 -15.52 -17.08
N PRO A 140 26.11 -16.19 -16.73
CA PRO A 140 26.98 -16.88 -17.68
C PRO A 140 26.25 -17.86 -18.60
N GLU A 141 25.20 -18.51 -18.09
CA GLU A 141 24.40 -19.50 -18.82
C GLU A 141 23.66 -18.85 -20.00
N LEU A 142 23.17 -17.60 -19.82
CA LEU A 142 22.55 -16.84 -20.90
C LEU A 142 23.58 -16.43 -21.96
N HIS A 143 24.77 -16.01 -21.54
CA HIS A 143 25.86 -15.71 -22.48
C HIS A 143 26.22 -16.94 -23.34
N VAL A 144 26.31 -18.12 -22.72
CA VAL A 144 26.57 -19.38 -23.43
C VAL A 144 25.41 -19.77 -24.35
N ALA A 145 24.16 -19.57 -23.91
CA ALA A 145 22.98 -19.88 -24.71
C ALA A 145 22.87 -19.00 -25.97
N VAL A 146 23.15 -17.70 -25.84
CA VAL A 146 23.23 -16.75 -26.96
C VAL A 146 24.36 -17.14 -27.92
N ALA A 147 25.55 -17.43 -27.41
CA ALA A 147 26.70 -17.84 -28.24
C ALA A 147 26.43 -19.14 -29.03
N LYS A 148 25.55 -20.00 -28.52
CA LYS A 148 25.13 -21.26 -29.16
C LYS A 148 23.84 -21.13 -29.98
N GLY A 149 23.27 -19.93 -30.13
CA GLY A 149 22.07 -19.68 -30.93
C GLY A 149 20.80 -20.35 -30.41
N ARG A 150 20.65 -20.50 -29.09
CA ARG A 150 19.47 -21.13 -28.46
C ARG A 150 18.45 -20.12 -27.89
N LEU A 151 18.73 -18.83 -28.05
CA LEU A 151 17.92 -17.69 -27.65
C LEU A 151 17.88 -16.68 -28.80
#